data_AF-A0A920PLL4-F1
#
_entry.id   AF-A0A920PLL4-F1
#
_cell.length_a   1.000
_cell.length_b   1.000
_cell.length_c   1.000
_cell.angle_alpha   90.00
_cell.angle_beta   90.00
_cell.angle_gamma   90.00
#
_symmetry.space_group_name_H-M   'P 1'
#
loop_
_entity.id
_entity.type
_entity.pdbx_description
1 polymer ?
#
loop_
_entity_poly.entity_id
_entity_poly.type
_entity_poly.pdbx_seq_one_letter_code
_entity_poly.pdbx_strand_id
1 'polypeptide(L)'
;MHCEAERERTDQGGETLWLEQMAEAHDMPTAVVAHAWFDTPDAEDIIAKQAEQPMVRGIRSKPRTGNAPGTMPADAPGTMGDPLWRRGLKLLEKYNLSYDLRVPVWHLKEAVEITRLIPQTTVIINHTGFPWDRSTTGMTLWRDAMQAMANEPNTVVKLSELGLKNDPWRYEENCAIVMEAIDCSDQTAACLRATFRLPAYV
;
A
#
# COMPACT_ATOMS: atom_id res chain seq x y z
N MET A 1 10.16 11.36 -0.65
CA MET A 1 9.85 9.95 -0.34
C MET A 1 9.80 9.21 -1.66
N HIS A 2 10.53 8.10 -1.76
CA HIS A 2 10.41 7.14 -2.84
C HIS A 2 9.53 5.96 -2.38
N CYS A 3 8.73 5.41 -3.30
CA CYS A 3 8.05 4.14 -3.08
C CYS A 3 8.53 3.18 -4.17
N GLU A 4 8.84 1.94 -3.78
CA GLU A 4 9.19 0.80 -4.64
C GLU A 4 8.60 0.93 -6.05
N ALA A 5 9.40 0.77 -7.10
CA ALA A 5 8.98 1.10 -8.48
C ALA A 5 9.12 -0.08 -9.46
N GLU A 6 9.08 -1.31 -8.95
CA GLU A 6 9.22 -2.56 -9.71
C GLU A 6 10.53 -2.65 -10.51
N ARG A 7 11.65 -2.11 -10.00
CA ARG A 7 12.94 -2.12 -10.70
C ARG A 7 13.30 -3.52 -11.23
N GLU A 8 13.32 -4.50 -10.34
CA GLU A 8 13.62 -5.89 -10.68
C GLU A 8 13.06 -6.84 -9.60
N ARG A 9 12.25 -7.84 -10.01
CA ARG A 9 11.56 -8.73 -9.05
C ARG A 9 12.47 -9.69 -8.31
N THR A 10 13.62 -10.02 -8.90
CA THR A 10 14.64 -10.93 -8.37
C THR A 10 15.72 -10.23 -7.55
N ASP A 11 15.85 -8.91 -7.67
CA ASP A 11 16.79 -8.10 -6.91
C ASP A 11 16.02 -7.16 -5.98
N GLN A 12 15.73 -7.67 -4.78
CA GLN A 12 14.86 -6.98 -3.83
C GLN A 12 15.53 -5.80 -3.12
N GLY A 13 16.87 -5.71 -3.15
CA GLY A 13 17.64 -4.68 -2.44
C GLY A 13 18.27 -3.62 -3.36
N GLY A 14 18.51 -3.94 -4.63
CA GLY A 14 19.25 -3.05 -5.53
C GLY A 14 18.56 -1.71 -5.80
N GLU A 15 17.23 -1.63 -5.72
CA GLU A 15 16.53 -0.35 -5.78
C GLU A 15 16.86 0.55 -4.58
N THR A 16 16.83 0.00 -3.36
CA THR A 16 17.18 0.74 -2.14
C THR A 16 18.64 1.21 -2.16
N LEU A 17 19.58 0.34 -2.55
CA LEU A 17 21.00 0.67 -2.64
C LEU A 17 21.27 1.77 -3.67
N TRP A 18 20.54 1.78 -4.79
CA TRP A 18 20.64 2.86 -5.77
C TRP A 18 20.10 4.18 -5.22
N LEU A 19 18.99 4.15 -4.47
CA LEU A 19 18.41 5.33 -3.84
C LEU A 19 19.31 5.93 -2.75
N GLU A 20 20.10 5.11 -2.06
CA GLU A 20 21.14 5.58 -1.12
C GLU A 20 22.15 6.45 -1.85
N GLN A 21 22.66 6.00 -2.99
CA GLN A 21 23.59 6.78 -3.82
C GLN A 21 22.97 8.09 -4.30
N MET A 22 21.67 8.08 -4.63
CA MET A 22 20.94 9.30 -5.00
C MET A 22 20.78 10.25 -3.80
N ALA A 23 20.49 9.71 -2.61
CA ALA A 23 20.35 10.52 -1.40
C ALA A 23 21.69 11.15 -1.00
N GLU A 24 22.81 10.44 -1.14
CA GLU A 24 24.15 10.99 -0.92
C GLU A 24 24.51 12.10 -1.91
N ALA A 25 24.10 11.96 -3.18
CA ALA A 25 24.42 12.92 -4.23
C ALA A 25 23.50 14.14 -4.27
N HIS A 26 22.25 14.00 -3.81
CA HIS A 26 21.18 14.96 -4.08
C HIS A 26 20.30 15.29 -2.86
N ASP A 27 20.66 14.82 -1.67
CA ASP A 27 19.89 14.94 -0.41
C ASP A 27 18.47 14.33 -0.48
N MET A 28 18.17 13.57 -1.53
CA MET A 28 16.85 12.98 -1.81
C MET A 28 16.99 11.58 -2.45
N PRO A 29 16.11 10.63 -2.08
CA PRO A 29 14.96 10.78 -1.18
C PRO A 29 15.33 10.70 0.31
N THR A 30 14.59 11.41 1.16
CA THR A 30 14.74 11.35 2.63
C THR A 30 13.99 10.19 3.30
N ALA A 31 13.19 9.43 2.53
CA ALA A 31 12.45 8.28 3.02
C ALA A 31 12.14 7.32 1.85
N VAL A 32 12.15 6.02 2.12
CA VAL A 32 11.92 4.95 1.14
C VAL A 32 10.89 3.96 1.69
N VAL A 33 9.91 3.63 0.87
CA VAL A 33 9.11 2.40 1.01
C VAL A 33 9.74 1.37 0.08
N ALA A 34 10.42 0.38 0.68
CA ALA A 34 11.26 -0.59 -0.01
C ALA A 34 10.46 -1.80 -0.51
N HIS A 35 11.11 -2.65 -1.32
CA HIS A 35 10.58 -3.94 -1.76
C HIS A 35 11.02 -5.06 -0.84
N ALA A 36 10.12 -6.00 -0.55
CA ALA A 36 10.45 -7.34 -0.05
C ALA A 36 9.28 -8.30 -0.32
N TRP A 37 9.55 -9.54 -0.71
CA TRP A 37 8.58 -10.63 -0.76
C TRP A 37 8.38 -11.24 0.63
N PHE A 38 7.14 -11.55 0.98
CA PHE A 38 6.81 -12.13 2.30
C PHE A 38 6.73 -13.65 2.29
N ASP A 39 6.61 -14.25 1.11
CA ASP A 39 6.41 -15.68 0.89
C ASP A 39 7.68 -16.42 0.45
N THR A 40 8.81 -15.73 0.31
CA THR A 40 10.09 -16.35 -0.04
C THR A 40 10.84 -16.88 1.19
N PRO A 41 11.69 -17.92 1.06
CA PRO A 41 12.45 -18.47 2.18
C PRO A 41 13.41 -17.48 2.86
N ASP A 42 13.86 -16.45 2.12
CA ASP A 42 14.78 -15.41 2.55
C ASP A 42 14.07 -14.10 2.98
N ALA A 43 12.73 -14.11 3.12
CA ALA A 43 11.94 -12.92 3.41
C ALA A 43 12.47 -12.15 4.63
N GLU A 44 12.82 -12.84 5.72
CA GLU A 44 13.33 -12.19 6.93
C GLU A 44 14.70 -11.54 6.72
N ASP A 45 15.61 -12.20 6.01
CA ASP A 45 16.92 -11.65 5.70
C ASP A 45 16.81 -10.39 4.83
N ILE A 46 15.90 -10.39 3.85
CA ILE A 46 15.67 -9.22 3.00
C ILE A 46 15.03 -8.08 3.80
N ILE A 47 14.00 -8.36 4.60
CA ILE A 47 13.34 -7.32 5.42
C ILE A 47 14.33 -6.74 6.43
N ALA A 48 15.18 -7.57 7.06
CA ALA A 48 16.22 -7.11 7.97
C ALA A 48 17.20 -6.15 7.28
N LYS A 49 17.71 -6.54 6.10
CA LYS A 49 18.61 -5.68 5.31
C LYS A 49 17.96 -4.36 4.89
N GLN A 50 16.67 -4.38 4.54
CA GLN A 50 15.93 -3.15 4.25
C GLN A 50 15.80 -2.28 5.51
N ALA A 51 15.52 -2.87 6.67
CA ALA A 51 15.39 -2.17 7.93
C ALA A 51 16.71 -1.54 8.44
N GLU A 52 17.85 -2.08 8.03
CA GLU A 52 19.18 -1.50 8.32
C GLU A 52 19.39 -0.16 7.59
N GLN A 53 18.67 0.10 6.50
CA GLN A 53 18.84 1.33 5.73
C GLN A 53 18.11 2.51 6.39
N PRO A 54 18.81 3.60 6.79
CA PRO A 54 18.22 4.67 7.61
C PRO A 54 17.01 5.38 6.99
N MET A 55 16.94 5.41 5.66
CA MET A 55 15.84 6.02 4.91
C MET A 55 14.62 5.12 4.79
N VAL A 56 14.74 3.80 4.99
CA VAL A 56 13.62 2.87 4.84
C VAL A 56 12.65 3.05 6.01
N ARG A 57 11.37 3.21 5.68
CA ARG A 57 10.27 3.41 6.63
C ARG A 57 9.16 2.37 6.51
N GLY A 58 9.16 1.60 5.43
CA GLY A 58 8.13 0.61 5.18
C GLY A 58 8.47 -0.30 4.01
N ILE A 59 7.63 -1.31 3.82
CA ILE A 59 7.70 -2.26 2.72
C ILE A 59 6.42 -2.17 1.89
N ARG A 60 6.58 -2.16 0.56
CA ARG A 60 5.50 -2.47 -0.37
C ARG A 60 5.73 -3.86 -0.94
N SER A 61 4.90 -4.81 -0.53
CA SER A 61 4.86 -6.16 -1.09
C SER A 61 3.48 -6.39 -1.70
N LYS A 62 3.42 -6.74 -2.98
CA LYS A 62 2.14 -6.88 -3.70
C LYS A 62 1.73 -8.35 -3.61
N PRO A 63 0.66 -8.69 -2.88
CA PRO A 63 0.15 -10.06 -2.92
C PRO A 63 -0.32 -10.37 -4.34
N ARG A 64 -0.34 -11.66 -4.69
CA ARG A 64 -1.08 -12.11 -5.86
C ARG A 64 -2.56 -11.78 -5.65
N THR A 65 -3.24 -11.36 -6.71
CA THR A 65 -4.65 -10.94 -6.70
C THR A 65 -5.38 -11.51 -7.92
N GLY A 66 -6.69 -11.71 -7.80
CA GLY A 66 -7.54 -12.04 -8.93
C GLY A 66 -7.90 -10.80 -9.75
N ASN A 67 -8.23 -10.99 -11.03
CA ASN A 67 -8.67 -9.89 -11.91
C ASN A 67 -10.13 -9.47 -11.66
N ALA A 68 -10.87 -10.26 -10.90
CA ALA A 68 -12.24 -9.97 -10.47
C ALA A 68 -12.52 -10.65 -9.11
N PRO A 69 -13.60 -10.26 -8.41
CA PRO A 69 -14.03 -10.91 -7.17
C PRO A 69 -14.15 -12.44 -7.33
N GLY A 70 -13.58 -13.20 -6.40
CA GLY A 70 -13.70 -14.67 -6.35
C GLY A 70 -12.95 -15.44 -7.45
N THR A 71 -12.16 -14.77 -8.30
CA THR A 71 -11.41 -15.43 -9.40
C THR A 71 -10.13 -16.12 -8.95
N MET A 72 -9.76 -16.00 -7.68
CA MET A 72 -8.55 -16.60 -7.12
C MET A 72 -8.86 -17.15 -5.72
N PRO A 73 -8.37 -18.37 -5.37
CA PRO A 73 -8.50 -18.90 -4.02
C PRO A 73 -7.82 -17.97 -3.01
N ALA A 74 -8.48 -17.73 -1.88
CA ALA A 74 -8.00 -16.79 -0.87
C ALA A 74 -6.66 -17.22 -0.26
N ASP A 75 -6.38 -18.53 -0.20
CA ASP A 75 -5.20 -19.16 0.41
C ASP A 75 -4.16 -19.67 -0.61
N ALA A 76 -4.31 -19.32 -1.89
CA ALA A 76 -3.33 -19.70 -2.91
C ALA A 76 -1.93 -19.11 -2.61
N PRO A 77 -0.83 -19.72 -3.09
CA PRO A 77 0.52 -19.18 -2.85
C PRO A 77 0.65 -17.71 -3.26
N GLY A 78 1.24 -16.90 -2.38
CA GLY A 78 1.49 -15.47 -2.55
C GLY A 78 0.27 -14.55 -2.37
N THR A 79 -0.92 -15.06 -2.04
CA THR A 79 -2.09 -14.22 -1.71
C THR A 79 -2.04 -13.74 -0.26
N MET A 80 -2.96 -12.87 0.14
CA MET A 80 -3.06 -12.42 1.53
C MET A 80 -3.49 -13.54 2.50
N GLY A 81 -4.11 -14.62 2.01
CA GLY A 81 -4.45 -15.80 2.81
C GLY A 81 -3.33 -16.83 2.92
N ASP A 82 -2.28 -16.75 2.11
CA ASP A 82 -1.15 -17.69 2.15
C ASP A 82 -0.45 -17.67 3.53
N PRO A 83 -0.36 -18.83 4.23
CA PRO A 83 0.36 -18.92 5.50
C PRO A 83 1.84 -18.52 5.44
N LEU A 84 2.54 -18.72 4.31
CA LEU A 84 3.92 -18.26 4.12
C LEU A 84 3.95 -16.73 4.06
N TRP A 85 3.15 -16.14 3.19
CA TRP A 85 3.03 -14.69 3.05
C TRP A 85 2.64 -14.00 4.36
N ARG A 86 1.66 -14.55 5.09
CA ARG A 86 1.24 -14.03 6.40
C ARG A 86 2.36 -14.10 7.45
N ARG A 87 3.26 -15.10 7.39
CA ARG A 87 4.43 -15.15 8.29
C ARG A 87 5.42 -14.03 7.96
N GLY A 88 5.72 -13.80 6.69
CA GLY A 88 6.61 -12.70 6.29
C GLY A 88 6.02 -11.33 6.63
N LEU A 89 4.71 -11.12 6.43
CA LEU A 89 4.04 -9.86 6.80
C LEU A 89 4.24 -9.50 8.27
N LYS A 90 4.17 -10.49 9.18
CA LYS A 90 4.36 -10.25 10.62
C LYS A 90 5.75 -9.74 11.00
N LEU A 91 6.75 -9.95 10.14
CA LEU A 91 8.10 -9.45 10.39
C LEU A 91 8.14 -7.91 10.38
N LEU A 92 7.18 -7.24 9.73
CA LEU A 92 7.12 -5.78 9.73
C LEU A 92 6.98 -5.20 11.15
N GLU A 93 6.27 -5.87 12.06
CA GLU A 93 6.19 -5.46 13.47
C GLU A 93 7.56 -5.58 14.15
N LYS A 94 8.28 -6.67 13.89
CA LYS A 94 9.63 -6.92 14.45
C LYS A 94 10.61 -5.81 14.05
N TYR A 95 10.53 -5.34 12.81
CA TYR A 95 11.45 -4.35 12.26
C TYR A 95 10.90 -2.91 12.30
N ASN A 96 9.72 -2.68 12.89
CA ASN A 96 9.07 -1.36 12.98
C ASN A 96 8.90 -0.67 11.62
N LEU A 97 8.47 -1.43 10.61
CA LEU A 97 8.25 -0.98 9.24
C LEU A 97 6.75 -0.84 8.96
N SER A 98 6.33 0.20 8.24
CA SER A 98 4.95 0.28 7.73
C SER A 98 4.71 -0.69 6.57
N TYR A 99 3.45 -1.04 6.33
CA TYR A 99 3.05 -1.83 5.16
C TYR A 99 2.31 -0.96 4.15
N ASP A 100 2.83 -0.87 2.92
CA ASP A 100 2.14 -0.24 1.80
C ASP A 100 1.24 -1.28 1.09
N LEU A 101 -0.04 -1.28 1.44
CA LEU A 101 -1.04 -2.20 0.91
C LEU A 101 -1.53 -1.75 -0.47
N ARG A 102 -1.17 -2.52 -1.51
CA ARG A 102 -1.63 -2.31 -2.89
C ARG A 102 -2.39 -3.53 -3.40
N VAL A 103 -3.72 -3.48 -3.33
CA VAL A 103 -4.62 -4.53 -3.86
C VAL A 103 -5.84 -3.89 -4.54
N PRO A 104 -6.44 -4.54 -5.55
CA PRO A 104 -7.73 -4.09 -6.10
C PRO A 104 -8.82 -3.97 -5.03
N VAL A 105 -9.79 -3.10 -5.27
CA VAL A 105 -10.88 -2.79 -4.32
C VAL A 105 -11.60 -4.03 -3.78
N TRP A 106 -11.80 -5.06 -4.61
CA TRP A 106 -12.48 -6.30 -4.21
C TRP A 106 -11.69 -7.17 -3.22
N HIS A 107 -10.41 -6.88 -3.00
CA HIS A 107 -9.58 -7.53 -1.98
C HIS A 107 -9.44 -6.68 -0.70
N LEU A 108 -9.92 -5.44 -0.66
CA LEU A 108 -9.75 -4.58 0.54
C LEU A 108 -10.52 -5.11 1.76
N LYS A 109 -11.70 -5.70 1.58
CA LYS A 109 -12.41 -6.35 2.71
C LYS A 109 -11.65 -7.56 3.25
N GLU A 110 -10.96 -8.32 2.37
CA GLU A 110 -10.06 -9.41 2.78
C GLU A 110 -8.83 -8.86 3.53
N ALA A 111 -8.35 -7.68 3.14
CA ALA A 111 -7.20 -7.03 3.78
C ALA A 111 -7.45 -6.60 5.25
N VAL A 112 -8.69 -6.57 5.72
CA VAL A 112 -9.01 -6.37 7.14
C VAL A 112 -8.37 -7.46 8.00
N GLU A 113 -8.38 -8.72 7.53
CA GLU A 113 -7.79 -9.82 8.29
C GLU A 113 -6.29 -9.66 8.49
N ILE A 114 -5.57 -9.28 7.42
CA ILE A 114 -4.12 -9.09 7.51
C ILE A 114 -3.78 -7.82 8.27
N THR A 115 -4.65 -6.80 8.25
CA THR A 115 -4.45 -5.57 9.05
C THR A 115 -4.52 -5.87 10.55
N ARG A 116 -5.48 -6.71 10.96
CA ARG A 116 -5.61 -7.20 12.34
C ARG A 116 -4.50 -8.17 12.76
N LEU A 117 -3.82 -8.78 11.79
CA LEU A 117 -2.70 -9.69 12.03
C LEU A 117 -1.43 -8.97 12.50
N ILE A 118 -1.31 -7.68 12.17
CA ILE A 118 -0.15 -6.82 12.44
C ILE A 118 -0.59 -5.51 13.12
N PRO A 119 -1.23 -5.56 14.30
CA PRO A 119 -1.84 -4.40 14.94
C PRO A 119 -0.86 -3.27 15.29
N GLN A 120 0.44 -3.55 15.41
CA GLN A 120 1.47 -2.53 15.67
C GLN A 120 2.08 -1.94 14.39
N THR A 121 1.75 -2.50 13.23
CA THR A 121 2.22 -1.99 11.94
C THR A 121 1.20 -1.02 11.35
N THR A 122 1.63 0.17 10.95
CA THR A 122 0.79 1.05 10.14
C THR A 122 0.57 0.45 8.75
N VAL A 123 -0.68 0.19 8.39
CA VAL A 123 -1.10 -0.29 7.08
C VAL A 123 -1.57 0.90 6.24
N ILE A 124 -0.97 1.10 5.09
CA ILE A 124 -1.19 2.25 4.22
C ILE A 124 -1.87 1.79 2.93
N ILE A 125 -3.17 2.06 2.81
CA ILE A 125 -3.93 1.79 1.58
C ILE A 125 -3.37 2.70 0.47
N ASN A 126 -2.87 2.07 -0.58
CA ASN A 126 -2.37 2.78 -1.76
C ASN A 126 -3.54 3.27 -2.63
N HIS A 127 -3.29 4.35 -3.38
CA HIS A 127 -4.10 4.73 -4.54
C HIS A 127 -5.59 4.91 -4.25
N THR A 128 -5.89 5.44 -3.06
CA THR A 128 -7.26 5.67 -2.60
C THR A 128 -8.12 4.41 -2.64
N GLY A 129 -7.52 3.22 -2.52
CA GLY A 129 -8.23 1.94 -2.61
C GLY A 129 -8.71 1.57 -4.01
N PHE A 130 -8.12 2.16 -5.05
CA PHE A 130 -8.42 1.90 -6.47
C PHE A 130 -9.91 1.92 -6.84
N PRO A 131 -10.55 3.09 -6.77
CA PRO A 131 -11.95 3.24 -7.17
C PRO A 131 -12.11 3.23 -8.71
N TRP A 132 -11.61 2.21 -9.41
CA TRP A 132 -11.55 2.19 -10.88
C TRP A 132 -12.93 2.13 -11.54
N ASP A 133 -13.86 1.37 -10.97
CA ASP A 133 -15.23 1.29 -11.47
C ASP A 133 -16.06 2.46 -10.91
N ARG A 134 -16.29 3.46 -11.77
CA ARG A 134 -17.07 4.67 -11.45
C ARG A 134 -18.59 4.48 -11.55
N SER A 135 -19.07 3.28 -11.86
CA SER A 135 -20.51 2.99 -11.80
C SER A 135 -21.02 3.08 -10.35
N THR A 136 -22.33 3.23 -10.17
CA THR A 136 -22.95 3.20 -8.84
C THR A 136 -22.59 1.94 -8.06
N THR A 137 -22.55 0.78 -8.72
CA THR A 137 -22.16 -0.50 -8.11
C THR A 137 -20.70 -0.51 -7.70
N GLY A 138 -19.78 -0.06 -8.57
CA GLY A 138 -18.36 0.01 -8.29
C GLY A 138 -18.01 0.97 -7.15
N MET A 139 -18.62 2.16 -7.15
CA MET A 139 -18.44 3.14 -6.07
C MET A 139 -19.05 2.67 -4.75
N THR A 140 -20.12 1.86 -4.78
CA THR A 140 -20.69 1.23 -3.56
C THR A 140 -19.72 0.18 -3.00
N LEU A 141 -19.16 -0.68 -3.86
CA LEU A 141 -18.15 -1.66 -3.46
C LEU A 141 -16.93 -0.96 -2.83
N TRP A 142 -16.47 0.12 -3.46
CA TRP A 142 -15.35 0.91 -2.96
C TRP A 142 -15.63 1.54 -1.60
N ARG A 143 -16.76 2.23 -1.45
CA ARG A 143 -17.15 2.85 -0.18
C ARG A 143 -17.21 1.84 0.95
N ASP A 144 -17.87 0.70 0.72
CA ASP A 144 -17.99 -0.35 1.73
C ASP A 144 -16.63 -0.91 2.15
N ALA A 145 -15.72 -1.07 1.18
CA ALA A 145 -14.39 -1.60 1.43
C ALA A 145 -13.49 -0.59 2.15
N MET A 146 -13.55 0.69 1.76
CA MET A 146 -12.84 1.76 2.43
C MET A 146 -13.34 1.94 3.88
N GLN A 147 -14.65 1.88 4.11
CA GLN A 147 -15.21 1.96 5.45
C GLN A 147 -14.77 0.77 6.32
N ALA A 148 -14.74 -0.44 5.77
CA ALA A 148 -14.27 -1.62 6.50
C ALA A 148 -12.81 -1.45 6.95
N MET A 149 -11.95 -0.91 6.08
CA MET A 149 -10.55 -0.66 6.40
C MET A 149 -10.35 0.52 7.36
N ALA A 150 -11.15 1.59 7.24
CA ALA A 150 -11.11 2.76 8.12
C ALA A 150 -11.42 2.39 9.58
N ASN A 151 -12.28 1.39 9.80
CA ASN A 151 -12.58 0.88 11.14
C ASN A 151 -11.38 0.21 11.84
N GLU A 152 -10.28 -0.09 11.12
CA GLU A 152 -9.08 -0.67 11.71
C GLU A 152 -8.11 0.43 12.17
N PRO A 153 -7.69 0.46 13.45
CA PRO A 153 -7.03 1.61 14.07
C PRO A 153 -5.61 1.88 13.56
N ASN A 154 -4.98 0.89 12.93
CA ASN A 154 -3.63 0.99 12.35
C ASN A 154 -3.67 1.28 10.84
N THR A 155 -4.82 1.64 10.27
CA THR A 155 -4.97 1.94 8.84
C THR A 155 -4.86 3.43 8.55
N VAL A 156 -4.20 3.76 7.44
CA VAL A 156 -4.20 5.09 6.82
C VAL A 156 -4.36 4.95 5.31
N VAL A 157 -4.74 6.02 4.61
CA VAL A 157 -4.92 6.01 3.14
C VAL A 157 -4.04 7.06 2.45
N LYS A 158 -3.45 6.68 1.31
CA LYS A 158 -2.81 7.61 0.35
C LYS A 158 -3.85 8.09 -0.67
N LEU A 159 -4.08 9.40 -0.72
CA LEU A 159 -4.92 10.05 -1.73
C LEU A 159 -4.14 10.21 -3.05
N SER A 160 -4.14 9.18 -3.90
CA SER A 160 -3.26 9.08 -5.08
C SER A 160 -3.88 8.28 -6.22
N GLU A 161 -3.30 8.34 -7.42
CA GLU A 161 -3.68 7.53 -8.60
C GLU A 161 -5.19 7.50 -8.89
N LEU A 162 -5.81 8.66 -8.93
CA LEU A 162 -7.25 8.82 -9.22
C LEU A 162 -7.57 8.72 -10.73
N GLY A 163 -6.53 8.67 -11.58
CA GLY A 163 -6.67 8.54 -13.03
C GLY A 163 -7.28 7.20 -13.43
N LEU A 164 -8.08 7.23 -14.50
CA LEU A 164 -8.69 6.05 -15.09
C LEU A 164 -8.01 5.71 -16.41
N LYS A 165 -7.88 4.41 -16.68
CA LYS A 165 -7.29 3.94 -17.93
C LYS A 165 -8.23 4.30 -19.08
N ASN A 166 -7.70 5.00 -20.08
CA ASN A 166 -8.41 5.43 -21.30
C ASN A 166 -9.49 6.50 -21.10
N ASP A 167 -9.58 7.13 -19.93
CA ASP A 167 -10.53 8.20 -19.65
C ASP A 167 -9.81 9.52 -19.33
N PRO A 168 -10.40 10.68 -19.67
CA PRO A 168 -9.83 11.97 -19.31
C PRO A 168 -9.91 12.20 -17.79
N TRP A 169 -8.96 12.95 -17.26
CA TRP A 169 -9.00 13.36 -15.86
C TRP A 169 -10.05 14.45 -15.64
N ARG A 170 -10.98 14.21 -14.71
CA ARG A 170 -12.10 15.11 -14.39
C ARG A 170 -11.98 15.61 -12.95
N TYR A 171 -11.91 16.92 -12.76
CA TYR A 171 -11.65 17.50 -11.44
C TYR A 171 -12.76 17.18 -10.45
N GLU A 172 -14.02 17.43 -10.82
CA GLU A 172 -15.17 17.34 -9.93
C GLU A 172 -15.39 15.91 -9.43
N GLU A 173 -15.28 14.92 -10.32
CA GLU A 173 -15.40 13.51 -9.98
C GLU A 173 -14.31 13.09 -9.00
N ASN A 174 -13.04 13.40 -9.31
CA ASN A 174 -11.91 13.04 -8.46
C ASN A 174 -11.91 13.78 -7.12
N CYS A 175 -12.35 15.04 -7.10
CA CYS A 175 -12.55 15.79 -5.87
C CYS A 175 -13.58 15.11 -4.96
N ALA A 176 -14.73 14.68 -5.51
CA ALA A 176 -15.76 13.98 -4.74
C ALA A 176 -15.22 12.68 -4.10
N ILE A 177 -14.42 11.90 -4.84
CA ILE A 177 -13.79 10.68 -4.33
C ILE A 177 -12.79 10.98 -3.20
N VAL A 178 -12.01 12.05 -3.32
CA VAL A 178 -11.08 12.48 -2.28
C VAL A 178 -11.84 12.88 -1.02
N MET A 179 -12.89 13.69 -1.16
CA MET A 179 -13.71 14.11 -0.02
C MET A 179 -14.37 12.91 0.65
N GLU A 180 -14.88 11.96 -0.11
CA GLU A 180 -15.50 10.75 0.44
C GLU A 180 -14.47 9.86 1.18
N ALA A 181 -13.24 9.75 0.66
CA ALA A 181 -12.17 9.04 1.35
C ALA A 181 -11.75 9.73 2.66
N ILE A 182 -11.79 11.06 2.70
CA ILE A 182 -11.57 11.86 3.91
C ILE A 182 -12.69 11.58 4.93
N ASP A 183 -13.95 11.67 4.49
CA ASP A 183 -15.11 11.45 5.35
C ASP A 183 -15.12 10.04 5.97
N CYS A 184 -14.72 9.01 5.22
CA CYS A 184 -14.56 7.65 5.77
C CYS A 184 -13.48 7.56 6.85
N SER A 185 -12.38 8.30 6.68
CA SER A 185 -11.24 8.27 7.60
C SER A 185 -11.53 9.07 8.88
N ASP A 186 -12.15 10.25 8.75
CA ASP A 186 -12.49 11.14 9.88
C ASP A 186 -13.54 10.54 10.85
N GLN A 187 -14.32 9.57 10.39
CA GLN A 187 -15.25 8.82 11.24
C GLN A 187 -14.55 7.85 12.20
N THR A 188 -13.23 7.67 12.08
CA THR A 188 -12.44 6.69 12.81
C THR A 188 -11.11 7.31 13.27
N ALA A 189 -10.37 6.68 14.18
CA ALA A 189 -9.05 7.19 14.61
C ALA A 189 -7.96 7.06 13.51
N ALA A 190 -8.33 6.70 12.28
CA ALA A 190 -7.43 6.56 11.14
C ALA A 190 -6.86 7.93 10.72
N CYS A 191 -5.54 8.08 10.80
CA CYS A 191 -4.89 9.33 10.48
C CYS A 191 -4.73 9.49 8.96
N LEU A 192 -5.40 10.48 8.35
CA LEU A 192 -5.11 10.90 6.98
C LEU A 192 -3.67 11.42 6.86
N ARG A 193 -2.84 10.76 6.05
CA ARG A 193 -1.57 11.31 5.56
C ARG A 193 -1.61 11.43 4.04
N ALA A 194 -2.11 12.56 3.56
CA ALA A 194 -1.89 12.98 2.18
C ALA A 194 -0.38 13.16 1.95
N THR A 195 0.26 12.20 1.28
CA THR A 195 1.66 12.31 0.86
C THR A 195 1.73 12.87 -0.55
N PHE A 196 1.37 14.15 -0.71
CA PHE A 196 1.74 14.94 -1.89
C PHE A 196 2.12 16.35 -1.46
N ARG A 197 3.43 16.59 -1.28
CA ARG A 197 3.97 17.93 -1.54
C ARG A 197 4.17 17.99 -3.05
N LEU A 198 3.16 18.46 -3.79
CA LEU A 198 3.42 19.02 -5.11
C LEU A 198 4.21 20.32 -4.87
N PRO A 199 5.38 20.52 -5.49
CA PRO A 199 5.98 21.84 -5.49
C PRO A 199 4.99 22.81 -6.15
N ALA A 200 4.57 23.81 -5.38
CA ALA A 200 3.94 24.99 -5.94
C ALA A 200 5.01 25.66 -6.81
N TYR A 201 4.97 25.40 -8.11
CA TYR A 201 5.64 26.25 -9.08
C TYR A 201 4.72 27.46 -9.29
N VAL A 202 5.17 28.61 -8.78
CA VAL A 202 4.90 29.93 -9.36
C VAL A 202 6.26 30.47 -9.80
#